data_AF-A0A7X4FR61-F1
#
_entry.id   AF-A0A7X4FR61-F1
#
_cell.length_a   1.000
_cell.length_b   1.000
_cell.length_c   1.000
_cell.angle_alpha   90.00
_cell.angle_beta   90.00
_cell.angle_gamma   90.00
#
_symmetry.space_group_name_H-M   'P 1'
#
loop_
_entity.id
_entity.type
_entity.pdbx_description
1 polymer ?
#
loop_
_entity_poly.entity_id
_entity_poly.type
_entity_poly.pdbx_seq_one_letter_code
_entity_poly.pdbx_strand_id
1 'polypeptide(L)'
;WLAAACTAVVASPSSQVGSVGVRLIRPSFARMNDDAGIDIHAIYRGDGKLDYYIEVELDDAGRARLQAGVDACYDQFTASVTTGRGVSRRVVENTWGAQLYTAAAAKANGLVDEIRPARDVIARCANAAGRRGYKRMGAEAAEASIVEAIVARTGEILATG
;
A
#
# COMPACT_ATOMS: atom_id res chain seq x y z
N TRP A 1 2.76 0.10 -3.00
CA TRP A 1 3.76 0.98 -2.37
C TRP A 1 3.96 0.66 -0.89
N LEU A 2 2.97 0.83 0.00
CA LEU A 2 3.13 0.63 1.45
C LEU A 2 3.75 -0.72 1.85
N ALA A 3 3.33 -1.81 1.20
CA ALA A 3 3.84 -3.16 1.49
C ALA A 3 5.36 -3.31 1.29
N ALA A 4 6.01 -2.44 0.51
CA ALA A 4 7.46 -2.46 0.34
C ALA A 4 8.21 -2.15 1.64
N ALA A 5 7.60 -1.43 2.60
CA ALA A 5 8.21 -1.14 3.90
C ALA A 5 8.14 -2.32 4.89
N CYS A 6 7.42 -3.39 4.56
CA CYS A 6 7.27 -4.54 5.43
C CYS A 6 8.46 -5.50 5.31
N THR A 7 8.81 -6.19 6.41
CA THR A 7 9.82 -7.25 6.41
C THR A 7 9.40 -8.47 5.57
N ALA A 8 8.09 -8.68 5.41
CA ALA A 8 7.55 -9.71 4.54
C ALA A 8 6.18 -9.27 3.99
N VAL A 9 5.89 -9.65 2.75
CA VAL A 9 4.65 -9.43 2.04
C VAL A 9 4.00 -10.78 1.78
N VAL A 10 2.84 -11.02 2.38
CA VAL A 10 2.08 -12.26 2.22
C VAL A 10 0.78 -11.98 1.50
N ALA A 11 0.50 -12.70 0.42
CA ALA A 11 -0.76 -12.63 -0.30
C ALA A 11 -1.70 -13.75 0.14
N SER A 12 -3.00 -13.49 0.21
CA SER A 12 -3.98 -14.59 0.33
C SER A 12 -4.15 -15.28 -1.03
N PRO A 13 -4.57 -16.55 -1.09
CA PRO A 13 -4.68 -17.30 -2.35
C PRO A 13 -5.52 -16.59 -3.43
N SER A 14 -6.58 -15.88 -3.04
CA SER A 14 -7.46 -15.13 -3.94
C SER A 14 -7.01 -13.69 -4.23
N SER A 15 -5.89 -13.23 -3.66
CA SER A 15 -5.44 -11.86 -3.82
C SER A 15 -4.99 -11.56 -5.26
N GLN A 16 -5.28 -10.33 -5.70
CA GLN A 16 -4.56 -9.67 -6.79
C GLN A 16 -3.65 -8.59 -6.21
N VAL A 17 -2.40 -8.57 -6.66
CA VAL A 17 -1.38 -7.62 -6.20
C VAL A 17 -0.59 -7.11 -7.40
N GLY A 18 0.17 -6.03 -7.24
CA GLY A 18 0.89 -5.39 -8.33
C GLY A 18 0.38 -3.98 -8.55
N SER A 19 0.04 -3.65 -9.79
CA SER A 19 -0.30 -2.30 -10.22
C SER A 19 0.80 -1.30 -9.84
N VAL A 20 2.07 -1.72 -10.00
CA VAL A 20 3.22 -0.87 -9.70
C VAL A 20 3.37 0.16 -10.81
N GLY A 21 2.69 1.29 -10.65
CA GLY A 21 2.61 2.34 -11.64
C GLY A 21 1.82 3.53 -11.11
N VAL A 22 1.90 4.64 -11.83
CA VAL A 22 1.16 5.86 -11.55
C VAL A 22 0.43 6.25 -12.83
N ARG A 23 -0.84 6.65 -12.69
CA ARG A 23 -1.62 7.21 -13.80
C ARG A 23 -2.37 8.43 -13.32
N LEU A 24 -2.56 9.38 -14.23
CA LEU A 24 -3.48 10.48 -14.08
C LEU A 24 -4.53 10.37 -15.18
N ILE A 25 -5.81 10.51 -14.81
CA ILE A 25 -6.91 10.62 -15.77
C ILE A 25 -7.55 11.98 -15.57
N ARG A 26 -7.62 12.75 -16.66
CA ARG A 26 -8.32 14.02 -16.74
C ARG A 26 -9.31 13.93 -17.91
N PRO A 27 -10.62 13.81 -17.67
CA PRO A 27 -11.60 13.92 -18.76
C PRO A 27 -11.62 15.34 -19.32
N SER A 28 -12.15 15.52 -20.53
CA SER A 28 -12.37 16.84 -21.13
C SER A 28 -13.83 16.97 -21.55
N PHE A 29 -14.45 18.09 -21.18
CA PHE A 29 -15.76 18.54 -21.61
C PHE A 29 -15.68 19.77 -22.52
N ALA A 30 -14.49 20.24 -22.88
CA ALA A 30 -14.35 21.44 -23.68
C ALA A 30 -15.06 21.34 -25.04
N ARG A 31 -14.96 20.20 -25.74
CA ARG A 31 -15.74 19.95 -26.96
C ARG A 31 -17.26 19.95 -26.72
N MET A 32 -17.72 19.43 -25.58
CA MET A 32 -19.14 19.44 -25.23
C MET A 32 -19.64 20.86 -24.98
N ASN A 33 -18.82 21.70 -24.33
CA ASN A 33 -19.14 23.10 -24.09
C ASN A 33 -19.18 23.90 -25.40
N ASP A 34 -18.23 23.66 -26.29
CA ASP A 34 -18.20 24.25 -27.64
C ASP A 34 -19.46 23.87 -28.44
N ASP A 35 -19.80 22.58 -28.48
CA ASP A 35 -21.02 22.07 -29.14
C ASP A 35 -22.31 22.67 -28.53
N ALA A 36 -22.28 23.02 -27.23
CA ALA A 36 -23.41 23.61 -26.50
C ALA A 36 -23.46 25.16 -26.55
N GLY A 37 -22.46 25.81 -27.16
CA GLY A 37 -22.34 27.27 -27.18
C GLY A 37 -22.06 27.90 -25.81
N ILE A 38 -21.36 27.17 -24.92
CA ILE A 38 -20.99 27.64 -23.58
C ILE A 38 -19.58 28.21 -23.60
N ASP A 39 -19.47 29.52 -23.40
CA ASP A 39 -18.17 30.21 -23.27
C ASP A 39 -17.65 30.16 -21.82
N ILE A 40 -16.44 29.62 -21.65
CA ILE A 40 -15.75 29.56 -20.36
C ILE A 40 -14.67 30.63 -20.30
N HIS A 41 -14.89 31.66 -19.48
CA HIS A 41 -13.90 32.71 -19.20
C HIS A 41 -13.18 32.47 -17.87
N ALA A 42 -12.01 31.84 -17.92
CA ALA A 42 -11.21 31.60 -16.72
C ALA A 42 -10.34 32.82 -16.35
N ILE A 43 -10.48 33.31 -15.11
CA ILE A 43 -9.66 34.38 -14.54
C ILE A 43 -8.83 33.78 -13.40
N TYR A 44 -7.51 33.75 -13.54
CA TYR A 44 -6.62 33.09 -12.58
C TYR A 44 -5.23 33.74 -12.57
N ARG A 45 -4.41 33.39 -11.58
CA ARG A 45 -3.02 33.83 -11.45
C ARG A 45 -2.08 32.62 -11.35
N GLY A 46 -1.02 32.65 -12.17
CA GLY A 46 0.03 31.65 -12.21
C GLY A 46 -0.25 30.49 -13.16
N ASP A 47 0.82 29.92 -13.70
CA ASP A 47 0.75 28.80 -14.63
C ASP A 47 0.19 27.55 -13.95
N GLY A 48 -0.45 26.68 -14.72
CA GLY A 48 -0.94 25.39 -14.25
C GLY A 48 -2.28 25.40 -13.52
N LYS A 49 -2.88 26.58 -13.29
CA LYS A 49 -4.19 26.68 -12.60
C LYS A 49 -5.34 25.98 -13.32
N LEU A 50 -5.22 25.79 -14.64
CA LEU A 50 -6.22 25.10 -15.46
C LEU A 50 -5.87 23.65 -15.77
N ASP A 51 -4.70 23.15 -15.35
CA ASP A 51 -4.21 21.83 -15.76
C ASP A 51 -5.18 20.72 -15.34
N TYR A 52 -5.87 20.85 -14.21
CA TYR A 52 -6.86 19.86 -13.72
C TYR A 52 -8.32 20.21 -14.04
N TYR A 53 -8.58 21.37 -14.64
CA TYR A 53 -9.94 21.83 -14.94
C TYR A 53 -10.45 21.12 -16.20
N ILE A 54 -11.63 20.52 -16.19
CA ILE A 54 -12.07 19.60 -17.26
C ILE A 54 -12.91 20.30 -18.33
N GLU A 55 -13.37 21.51 -18.04
CA GLU A 55 -14.25 22.35 -18.84
C GLU A 55 -13.50 23.08 -19.96
N VAL A 56 -12.17 23.09 -19.90
CA VAL A 56 -11.27 23.75 -20.85
C VAL A 56 -10.24 22.76 -21.40
N GLU A 57 -9.82 23.00 -22.64
CA GLU A 57 -8.78 22.17 -23.27
C GLU A 57 -7.46 22.23 -22.51
N LEU A 58 -6.76 21.10 -22.48
CA LEU A 58 -5.43 21.01 -21.87
C LEU A 58 -4.38 21.39 -22.91
N ASP A 59 -3.68 22.48 -22.68
CA ASP A 59 -2.56 22.90 -23.51
C ASP A 59 -1.33 21.98 -23.35
N ASP A 60 -0.39 22.07 -24.29
CA ASP A 60 0.82 21.23 -24.27
C ASP A 60 1.69 21.48 -23.04
N ALA A 61 1.73 22.73 -22.55
CA ALA A 61 2.47 23.09 -21.35
C ALA A 61 1.88 22.44 -20.10
N GLY A 62 0.55 22.44 -19.97
CA GLY A 62 -0.19 21.76 -18.90
C GLY A 62 -0.03 20.25 -18.98
N ARG A 63 -0.10 19.69 -20.19
CA ARG A 63 0.19 18.26 -20.41
C ARG A 63 1.60 17.89 -19.92
N ALA A 64 2.60 18.69 -20.25
CA ALA A 64 3.97 18.46 -19.81
C ALA A 64 4.11 18.57 -18.28
N ARG A 65 3.47 19.55 -17.64
CA ARG A 65 3.46 19.69 -16.17
C ARG A 65 2.80 18.49 -15.48
N LEU A 66 1.64 18.06 -15.97
CA LEU A 66 0.94 16.88 -15.45
C LEU A 66 1.77 15.61 -15.62
N GLN A 67 2.41 15.42 -16.78
CA GLN A 67 3.29 14.27 -17.03
C GLN A 67 4.49 14.28 -16.08
N ALA A 68 5.14 15.43 -15.89
CA ALA A 68 6.25 15.57 -14.93
C ALA A 68 5.81 15.19 -13.50
N GLY A 69 4.58 15.52 -13.11
CA GLY A 69 4.00 15.09 -11.84
C GLY A 69 3.80 13.57 -11.73
N VAL A 70 3.31 12.93 -12.80
CA VAL A 70 3.18 11.46 -12.88
C VAL A 70 4.54 10.79 -12.77
N ASP A 71 5.54 11.28 -13.50
CA ASP A 71 6.90 10.73 -13.54
C ASP A 71 7.58 10.86 -12.18
N ALA A 72 7.48 12.03 -11.53
CA ALA A 72 8.02 12.24 -10.19
C ALA A 72 7.40 11.29 -9.15
N CYS A 73 6.08 11.07 -9.22
CA CYS A 73 5.41 10.10 -8.35
C CYS A 73 5.86 8.66 -8.64
N TYR A 74 6.07 8.31 -9.92
CA TYR A 74 6.55 6.99 -10.31
C TYR A 74 7.98 6.73 -9.82
N ASP A 75 8.86 7.73 -9.89
CA ASP A 75 10.21 7.65 -9.37
C ASP A 75 10.24 7.41 -7.86
N GLN A 76 9.41 8.12 -7.09
CA GLN A 76 9.29 7.90 -5.65
C GLN A 76 8.74 6.50 -5.32
N PHE A 77 7.74 6.03 -6.07
CA PHE A 77 7.17 4.70 -5.90
C PHE A 77 8.23 3.65 -6.17
N THR A 78 8.85 3.67 -7.35
CA THR A 78 9.84 2.67 -7.75
C THR A 78 11.04 2.65 -6.81
N ALA A 79 11.56 3.80 -6.39
CA ALA A 79 12.65 3.90 -5.41
C ALA A 79 12.30 3.24 -4.07
N SER A 80 11.06 3.41 -3.60
CA SER A 80 10.59 2.76 -2.37
C SER A 80 10.47 1.25 -2.52
N VAL A 81 10.01 0.78 -3.68
CA VAL A 81 9.89 -0.66 -3.98
C VAL A 81 11.27 -1.30 -4.11
N THR A 82 12.19 -0.69 -4.85
CA THR A 82 13.56 -1.22 -5.01
C THR A 82 14.26 -1.34 -3.66
N THR A 83 14.15 -0.30 -2.83
CA THR A 83 14.74 -0.27 -1.48
C THR A 83 14.11 -1.31 -0.58
N GLY A 84 12.77 -1.32 -0.49
CA GLY A 84 12.04 -2.18 0.43
C GLY A 84 12.05 -3.67 0.05
N ARG A 85 12.16 -3.98 -1.25
CA ARG A 85 12.17 -5.36 -1.76
C ARG A 85 13.58 -5.87 -2.11
N GLY A 86 14.60 -5.01 -2.06
CA GLY A 86 15.98 -5.38 -2.40
C GLY A 86 16.15 -5.79 -3.86
N VAL A 87 15.41 -5.17 -4.78
CA VAL A 87 15.46 -5.48 -6.22
C VAL A 87 15.96 -4.29 -7.03
N SER A 88 16.50 -4.56 -8.23
CA SER A 88 16.88 -3.50 -9.15
C SER A 88 15.66 -2.80 -9.74
N ARG A 89 15.82 -1.53 -10.13
CA ARG A 89 14.78 -0.77 -10.85
C ARG A 89 14.31 -1.48 -12.12
N ARG A 90 15.23 -2.16 -12.82
CA ARG A 90 14.93 -2.95 -14.01
C ARG A 90 13.91 -4.07 -13.76
N VAL A 91 13.93 -4.70 -12.58
CA VAL A 91 12.93 -5.72 -12.19
C VAL A 91 11.58 -5.06 -12.00
N VAL A 92 11.54 -3.91 -11.32
CA VAL A 92 10.29 -3.17 -11.11
C VAL A 92 9.66 -2.77 -12.45
N GLU A 93 10.43 -2.20 -13.37
CA GLU A 93 9.94 -1.71 -14.65
C GLU A 93 9.51 -2.84 -15.60
N ASN A 94 10.32 -3.90 -15.73
CA ASN A 94 10.08 -4.95 -16.74
C ASN A 94 9.24 -6.13 -16.24
N THR A 95 9.21 -6.36 -14.93
CA THR A 95 8.62 -7.59 -14.36
C THR A 95 7.42 -7.32 -13.47
N TRP A 96 7.36 -6.19 -12.77
CA TRP A 96 6.27 -5.85 -11.85
C TRP A 96 5.42 -4.64 -12.28
N GLY A 97 5.89 -3.90 -13.29
CA GLY A 97 5.34 -2.62 -13.70
C GLY A 97 3.95 -2.73 -14.28
N ALA A 98 3.05 -1.83 -13.87
CA ALA A 98 1.73 -1.57 -14.44
C ALA A 98 0.75 -2.75 -14.62
N GLN A 99 1.09 -3.95 -14.14
CA GLN A 99 0.27 -5.15 -14.28
C GLN A 99 -0.25 -5.64 -12.93
N LEU A 100 -1.43 -6.27 -12.95
CA LEU A 100 -1.97 -7.03 -11.82
C LEU A 100 -1.56 -8.50 -11.94
N TYR A 101 -1.24 -9.10 -10.80
CA TYR A 101 -0.83 -10.48 -10.68
C TYR A 101 -1.72 -11.20 -9.69
N THR A 102 -2.07 -12.44 -10.00
CA THR A 102 -2.61 -13.38 -9.00
C THR A 102 -1.55 -13.65 -7.94
N ALA A 103 -1.95 -14.11 -6.75
CA ALA A 103 -1.02 -14.49 -5.69
C ALA A 103 0.07 -15.47 -6.17
N ALA A 104 -0.30 -16.46 -7.01
CA ALA A 104 0.63 -17.42 -7.59
C ALA A 104 1.67 -16.75 -8.52
N ALA A 105 1.22 -15.90 -9.44
CA ALA A 105 2.12 -15.19 -10.35
C ALA A 105 3.03 -14.20 -9.61
N ALA A 106 2.48 -13.48 -8.61
CA ALA A 106 3.23 -12.56 -7.77
C ALA A 106 4.29 -13.27 -6.91
N LYS A 107 4.02 -14.50 -6.48
CA LYS A 107 5.00 -15.31 -5.76
C LYS A 107 6.09 -15.80 -6.70
N ALA A 108 5.72 -16.25 -7.90
CA ALA A 108 6.65 -16.74 -8.91
C ALA A 108 7.61 -15.66 -9.41
N ASN A 109 7.14 -14.41 -9.53
CA ASN A 109 7.97 -13.29 -9.97
C ASN A 109 8.65 -12.50 -8.82
N GLY A 110 8.49 -12.95 -7.57
CA GLY A 110 9.14 -12.36 -6.39
C GLY A 110 8.48 -11.09 -5.82
N LEU A 111 7.35 -10.66 -6.36
CA LEU A 111 6.61 -9.50 -5.86
C LEU A 111 6.07 -9.73 -4.43
N VAL A 112 5.74 -10.99 -4.08
CA VAL A 112 5.34 -11.39 -2.71
C VAL A 112 6.18 -12.54 -2.18
N ASP A 113 6.34 -12.60 -0.87
CA ASP A 113 7.19 -13.57 -0.18
C ASP A 113 6.47 -14.88 0.13
N GLU A 114 5.15 -14.86 0.27
CA GLU A 114 4.40 -16.06 0.66
C GLU A 114 2.94 -15.96 0.22
N ILE A 115 2.32 -17.13 0.05
CA ILE A 115 0.88 -17.25 -0.16
C ILE A 115 0.29 -17.98 1.04
N ARG A 116 -0.56 -17.31 1.81
CA ARG A 116 -1.26 -17.94 2.94
C ARG A 116 -2.54 -17.19 3.32
N PRO A 117 -3.60 -17.86 3.83
CA PRO A 117 -4.77 -17.17 4.36
C PRO A 117 -4.40 -16.15 5.44
N ALA A 118 -5.04 -14.97 5.39
CA ALA A 118 -4.77 -13.86 6.30
C ALA A 118 -4.85 -14.27 7.79
N ARG A 119 -5.83 -15.12 8.15
CA ARG A 119 -6.02 -15.61 9.53
C ARG A 119 -4.76 -16.28 10.09
N ASP A 120 -4.06 -17.07 9.26
CA ASP A 120 -2.90 -17.83 9.68
C ASP A 120 -1.69 -16.88 9.85
N VAL A 121 -1.60 -15.85 9.00
CA VAL A 121 -0.59 -14.79 9.10
C VAL A 121 -0.79 -13.95 10.36
N ILE A 122 -2.03 -13.58 10.67
CA ILE A 122 -2.37 -12.83 11.89
C ILE A 122 -2.04 -13.65 13.14
N ALA A 123 -2.43 -14.93 13.18
CA ALA A 123 -2.10 -15.83 14.28
C ALA A 123 -0.57 -15.98 14.45
N ARG A 124 0.17 -16.10 13.34
CA ARG A 124 1.65 -16.13 13.35
C ARG A 124 2.23 -14.86 13.96
N CYS A 125 1.73 -13.68 13.56
CA CYS A 125 2.19 -12.40 14.08
C CYS A 125 1.87 -12.23 15.57
N ALA A 126 0.67 -12.61 16.01
CA ALA A 126 0.28 -12.57 17.42
C ALA A 126 1.18 -13.46 18.30
N ASN A 127 1.44 -14.69 17.84
CA ASN A 127 2.35 -15.62 18.54
C ASN A 127 3.79 -15.10 18.60
N ALA A 128 4.29 -14.50 17.51
CA ALA A 128 5.62 -13.91 17.49
C ALA A 128 5.73 -12.70 18.45
N ALA A 129 4.70 -11.86 18.51
CA ALA A 129 4.63 -10.73 19.45
C ALA A 129 4.58 -11.21 20.91
N GLY A 130 3.75 -12.22 21.22
CA GLY A 130 3.67 -12.82 22.56
C GLY A 130 4.99 -13.40 23.03
N ARG A 131 5.72 -14.11 22.16
CA ARG A 131 7.07 -14.62 22.45
C ARG A 131 8.09 -13.50 22.69
N ARG A 132 7.99 -12.39 21.96
CA ARG A 132 8.87 -11.23 22.13
C ARG A 132 8.57 -10.46 23.42
N GLY A 133 7.30 -10.40 23.83
CA GLY A 133 6.86 -9.91 25.15
C GLY A 133 7.41 -10.77 26.28
N TYR A 134 7.22 -12.09 26.19
CA TYR A 134 7.78 -13.07 27.15
C TYR A 134 9.29 -12.94 27.30
N LYS A 135 10.02 -12.85 26.18
CA LYS A 135 11.48 -12.68 26.19
C LYS A 135 11.95 -11.33 26.78
N ARG A 136 11.12 -10.28 26.69
CA ARG A 136 11.39 -8.95 27.28
C ARG A 136 11.11 -8.89 28.77
N MET A 137 10.10 -9.62 29.25
CA MET A 137 9.78 -9.71 30.68
C MET A 137 10.80 -10.58 31.44
N GLY A 138 11.50 -11.48 30.75
CA GLY A 138 12.34 -12.50 31.38
C GLY A 138 11.50 -13.70 31.79
N ALA A 139 12.03 -14.92 31.62
CA ALA A 139 11.27 -16.16 31.81
C ALA A 139 10.68 -16.29 33.22
N GLU A 140 11.46 -15.87 34.22
CA GLU A 140 11.12 -15.96 35.64
C GLU A 140 10.01 -14.98 36.05
N ALA A 141 10.05 -13.73 35.55
CA ALA A 141 9.00 -12.74 35.83
C ALA A 141 7.69 -13.06 35.08
N ALA A 142 7.78 -13.71 33.92
CA ALA A 142 6.61 -14.15 33.17
C ALA A 142 5.94 -15.38 33.80
N GLU A 143 6.70 -16.35 34.31
CA GLU A 143 6.15 -17.46 35.10
C GLU A 143 5.45 -16.97 36.37
N ALA A 144 6.07 -16.04 37.10
CA ALA A 144 5.47 -15.44 38.30
C ALA A 144 4.10 -14.78 38.00
N SER A 145 4.01 -14.02 36.90
CA SER A 145 2.76 -13.36 36.48
C SER A 145 1.66 -14.36 36.07
N ILE A 146 2.02 -15.48 35.43
CA ILE A 146 1.06 -16.53 35.07
C ILE A 146 0.56 -17.26 36.31
N VAL A 147 1.44 -17.57 37.27
CA VAL A 147 1.06 -18.20 38.54
C VAL A 147 0.13 -17.28 39.33
N GLU A 148 0.44 -15.99 39.43
CA GLU A 148 -0.47 -15.01 40.08
C GLU A 148 -1.83 -14.94 39.39
N ALA A 149 -1.88 -14.93 38.06
CA ALA A 149 -3.14 -14.90 37.32
C ALA A 149 -3.97 -16.18 37.51
N ILE A 150 -3.33 -17.35 37.60
CA ILE A 150 -4.00 -18.63 37.88
C ILE A 150 -4.52 -18.63 39.31
N VAL A 151 -3.72 -18.20 40.29
CA VAL A 151 -4.11 -18.13 41.72
C VAL A 151 -5.28 -17.17 41.94
N ALA A 152 -5.28 -16.01 41.27
CA ALA A 152 -6.40 -15.07 41.32
C ALA A 152 -7.70 -15.71 40.78
N ARG A 153 -7.59 -16.43 39.66
CA ARG A 153 -8.74 -17.12 39.02
C ARG A 153 -9.29 -18.26 39.88
N THR A 154 -8.43 -19.06 40.53
CA THR A 154 -8.88 -20.13 41.43
C THR A 154 -9.42 -19.58 42.75
N GLY A 155 -8.88 -18.46 43.25
CA GLY A 155 -9.42 -17.76 44.42
C GLY A 155 -10.84 -17.24 44.19
N GLU A 156 -11.14 -16.69 43.01
CA GLU A 156 -12.50 -16.27 42.65
C GLU A 156 -13.49 -17.44 42.54
N ILE A 157 -13.05 -18.60 42.03
CA ILE A 157 -13.89 -19.81 41.91
C ILE A 157 -14.20 -20.41 43.29
N LEU A 158 -13.25 -20.38 44.22
CA LEU A 158 -13.45 -20.89 45.59
C LEU A 158 -14.29 -19.94 46.47
N ALA A 159 -14.38 -18.65 46.12
CA ALA A 159 -15.20 -17.68 46.83
C ALA A 159 -16.68 -17.65 46.38
N THR A 160 -17.03 -18.38 45.31
CA THR A 160 -18.38 -18.39 44.70
C THR A 160 -19.12 -19.74 44.81
N GLY A 161 -18.57 -20.72 45.55
CA GLY A 161 -19.22 -21.99 45.90
C GLY A 161 -19.44 -22.13 47.40
#